data_AF-A0A0L7L443-F1
#
_entry.id   AF-A0A0L7L443-F1
#
_cell.length_a   1.000
_cell.length_b   1.000
_cell.length_c   1.000
_cell.angle_alpha   90.00
_cell.angle_beta   90.00
_cell.angle_gamma   90.00
#
_symmetry.space_group_name_H-M   'P 1'
#
loop_
_entity.id
_entity.type
_entity.pdbx_description
1 polymer ?
#
loop_
_entity_poly.entity_id
_entity_poly.type
_entity_poly.pdbx_seq_one_letter_code
_entity_poly.pdbx_strand_id
1 'polypeptide(L)'
;MTLDEVRVPRGHMLGAEGEGFRTAMEQLDQGRIGIAAHADRLTDMCILVETARLCTYRAASQLSTKNSAMAKYVAGRNAAAVADHCVQILGGRGLSTHYAAERHFRDARGTQIYGGVTDIQKRLIGHYLLKEHDAL
;
A
#
# COMPACT_ATOMS: atom_id res chain seq x y z
N MET A 1 -12.17 -0.66 -33.36
CA MET A 1 -12.79 0.57 -33.89
C MET A 1 -12.30 0.73 -35.32
N THR A 2 -13.19 0.82 -36.30
CA THR A 2 -12.84 0.98 -37.73
C THR A 2 -13.32 2.34 -38.17
N LEU A 3 -12.45 3.13 -38.80
CA LEU A 3 -12.79 4.42 -39.37
C LEU A 3 -12.84 4.25 -40.89
N ASP A 4 -14.03 4.27 -41.48
CA ASP A 4 -14.24 4.13 -42.92
C ASP A 4 -14.85 5.41 -43.49
N GLU A 5 -14.12 6.04 -44.41
CA GLU A 5 -14.44 7.33 -45.08
C GLU A 5 -14.96 8.48 -44.17
N VAL A 6 -14.61 8.46 -42.88
CA VAL A 6 -15.06 9.48 -41.92
C VAL A 6 -14.38 10.82 -42.21
N ARG A 7 -15.19 11.86 -42.49
CA ARG A 7 -14.70 13.23 -42.68
C ARG A 7 -14.71 14.00 -41.35
N VAL A 8 -13.56 14.56 -40.98
CA VAL A 8 -13.40 15.38 -39.77
C VAL A 8 -13.13 16.84 -40.16
N PRO A 9 -13.90 17.83 -39.67
CA PRO A 9 -13.65 19.24 -39.96
C PRO A 9 -12.29 19.70 -39.43
N ARG A 10 -11.59 20.59 -40.18
CA ARG A 10 -10.26 21.12 -39.80
C ARG A 10 -10.21 21.73 -38.40
N GLY A 11 -11.31 22.32 -37.93
CA GLY A 11 -11.41 22.89 -36.58
C GLY A 11 -11.29 21.89 -35.42
N HIS A 12 -11.32 20.58 -35.69
CA HIS A 12 -11.10 19.53 -34.68
C HIS A 12 -9.64 19.05 -34.61
N MET A 13 -8.75 19.61 -35.44
CA MET A 13 -7.32 19.29 -35.37
C MET A 13 -6.73 19.81 -34.06
N LEU A 14 -6.05 18.94 -33.31
CA LEU A 14 -5.34 19.31 -32.10
C LEU A 14 -3.92 19.78 -32.49
N GLY A 15 -3.60 21.04 -32.22
CA GLY A 15 -2.30 21.62 -32.59
C GLY A 15 -2.13 21.87 -34.09
N ALA A 16 -0.89 22.03 -34.55
CA ALA A 16 -0.58 22.21 -35.97
C ALA A 16 -0.32 20.87 -36.69
N GLU A 17 -0.43 20.88 -38.02
CA GLU A 17 -0.11 19.73 -38.86
C GLU A 17 1.37 19.32 -38.66
N GLY A 18 1.60 18.01 -38.43
CA GLY A 18 2.93 17.47 -38.11
C GLY A 18 3.27 17.40 -36.61
N GLU A 19 2.48 18.03 -35.72
CA GLU A 19 2.78 18.04 -34.28
C GLU A 19 2.22 16.84 -33.50
N GLY A 20 1.39 16.00 -34.13
CA GLY A 20 0.63 14.95 -33.45
C GLY A 20 1.48 13.98 -32.61
N PHE A 21 2.67 13.61 -33.07
CA PHE A 21 3.56 12.73 -32.31
C PHE A 21 4.11 13.40 -31.04
N ARG A 22 4.54 14.67 -31.14
CA ARG A 22 5.04 15.46 -29.99
C ARG A 22 3.95 15.58 -28.93
N THR A 23 2.75 15.98 -29.35
CA THR A 23 1.59 16.10 -28.44
C THR A 23 1.25 14.77 -27.77
N ALA A 24 1.27 13.66 -28.52
CA ALA A 24 1.03 12.34 -27.95
C ALA A 24 2.09 11.95 -26.91
N MET A 25 3.37 12.20 -27.18
CA MET A 25 4.45 11.89 -26.23
C MET A 25 4.38 12.73 -24.95
N GLU A 26 4.09 14.03 -25.05
CA GLU A 26 3.93 14.91 -23.88
C GLU A 26 2.84 14.42 -22.92
N GLN A 27 1.70 13.99 -23.46
CA GLN A 27 0.61 13.43 -22.65
C GLN A 27 0.99 12.09 -22.00
N LEU A 28 1.69 11.22 -22.74
CA LEU A 28 2.16 9.95 -22.20
C LEU A 28 3.20 10.15 -21.10
N ASP A 29 4.12 11.10 -21.26
CA ASP A 29 5.13 11.43 -20.24
C ASP A 29 4.49 11.93 -18.94
N GLN A 30 3.45 12.76 -19.04
CA GLN A 30 2.68 13.18 -17.88
C GLN A 30 1.96 12.00 -17.20
N GLY A 31 1.37 11.09 -17.98
CA GLY A 31 0.68 9.90 -17.46
C GLY A 31 1.61 8.87 -16.79
N ARG A 32 2.83 8.70 -17.31
CA ARG A 32 3.83 7.73 -16.80
C ARG A 32 4.21 7.97 -15.35
N ILE A 33 4.34 9.23 -14.93
CA ILE A 33 4.67 9.58 -13.55
C ILE A 33 3.61 9.05 -12.57
N GLY A 34 2.32 9.17 -12.93
CA GLY A 34 1.22 8.65 -12.11
C GLY A 34 1.26 7.13 -11.99
N ILE A 35 1.54 6.43 -13.09
CA ILE A 35 1.68 4.96 -13.09
C ILE A 35 2.86 4.53 -12.20
N ALA A 36 4.01 5.19 -12.35
CA ALA A 36 5.20 4.89 -11.54
C ALA A 36 4.96 5.13 -10.05
N ALA A 37 4.31 6.24 -9.68
CA ALA A 37 4.00 6.57 -8.29
C ALA A 37 2.99 5.59 -7.64
N HIS A 38 2.09 4.99 -8.43
CA HIS A 38 1.24 3.91 -7.95
C HIS A 38 2.02 2.60 -7.79
N ALA A 39 2.88 2.26 -8.76
CA ALA A 39 3.70 1.05 -8.72
C ALA A 39 4.66 1.05 -7.50
N ASP A 40 5.22 2.21 -7.16
CA ASP A 40 6.06 2.41 -5.98
C ASP A 40 5.31 2.02 -4.69
N ARG A 41 4.11 2.58 -4.47
CA ARG A 41 3.28 2.24 -3.30
C ARG A 41 2.83 0.78 -3.29
N LEU A 42 2.48 0.22 -4.45
CA LEU A 42 2.13 -1.21 -4.55
C LEU A 42 3.30 -2.10 -4.16
N THR A 43 4.54 -1.67 -4.45
CA THR A 43 5.76 -2.37 -4.04
C THR A 43 5.91 -2.36 -2.53
N ASP A 44 5.78 -1.19 -1.88
CA ASP A 44 5.80 -1.08 -0.42
C ASP A 44 4.73 -1.96 0.24
N MET A 45 3.49 -1.88 -0.27
CA MET A 45 2.38 -2.69 0.23
C MET A 45 2.68 -4.20 0.11
N CYS A 46 3.26 -4.65 -1.00
CA CYS A 46 3.65 -6.03 -1.21
C CYS A 46 4.67 -6.49 -0.16
N ILE A 47 5.73 -5.71 0.05
CA ILE A 47 6.78 -6.00 1.05
C ILE A 47 6.20 -6.08 2.46
N LEU A 48 5.32 -5.14 2.82
CA LEU A 48 4.66 -5.10 4.12
C LEU A 48 3.79 -6.34 4.34
N VAL A 49 3.01 -6.75 3.34
CA VAL A 49 2.18 -7.95 3.42
C VAL A 49 3.05 -9.21 3.52
N GLU A 50 4.11 -9.32 2.71
CA GLU A 50 5.03 -10.47 2.74
C GLU A 50 5.72 -10.61 4.09
N THR A 51 6.21 -9.50 4.63
CA THR A 51 6.86 -9.46 5.95
C THR A 51 5.90 -9.94 7.04
N ALA A 52 4.65 -9.46 7.03
CA ALA A 52 3.65 -9.89 8.00
C ALA A 52 3.34 -11.39 7.86
N ARG A 53 3.17 -11.88 6.62
CA ARG A 53 2.89 -13.30 6.34
C ARG A 53 4.01 -14.21 6.86
N LEU A 54 5.26 -13.87 6.57
CA LEU A 54 6.42 -14.65 7.02
C LEU A 54 6.55 -14.65 8.54
N CYS A 55 6.33 -13.50 9.21
CA CYS A 55 6.31 -13.45 10.67
C CYS A 55 5.19 -14.32 11.26
N THR A 56 4.00 -14.30 10.68
CA THR A 56 2.87 -15.14 11.12
C THR A 56 3.17 -16.62 10.93
N TYR A 57 3.69 -17.05 9.77
CA TYR A 57 4.07 -18.45 9.57
C TYR A 57 5.22 -18.89 10.47
N ARG A 58 6.18 -18.00 10.75
CA ARG A 58 7.22 -18.27 11.75
C ARG A 58 6.63 -18.47 13.15
N ALA A 59 5.66 -17.65 13.56
CA ALA A 59 4.99 -17.83 14.84
C ALA A 59 4.20 -19.14 14.90
N ALA A 60 3.57 -19.55 13.80
CA ALA A 60 2.83 -20.82 13.72
C ALA A 60 3.75 -22.05 13.72
N SER A 61 4.89 -21.98 13.04
CA SER A 61 5.87 -23.09 12.97
C SER A 61 6.78 -23.18 14.20
N GLN A 62 7.08 -22.04 14.83
CA GLN A 62 7.93 -21.93 16.01
C GLN A 62 7.16 -21.23 17.13
N LEU A 63 6.22 -21.96 17.73
CA LEU A 63 5.34 -21.45 18.78
C LEU A 63 6.15 -20.93 19.97
N SER A 64 6.17 -19.62 20.13
CA SER A 64 6.73 -18.94 21.30
C SER A 64 6.01 -17.61 21.51
N THR A 65 5.96 -17.17 22.77
CA THR A 65 5.38 -15.88 23.12
C THR A 65 6.07 -14.74 22.36
N LYS A 66 7.40 -14.80 22.20
CA LYS A 66 8.17 -13.80 21.45
C LYS A 66 7.75 -13.75 19.98
N ASN A 67 7.69 -14.90 19.30
CA ASN A 67 7.33 -14.95 17.89
C ASN A 67 5.87 -14.52 17.66
N SER A 68 4.94 -14.93 18.53
CA SER A 68 3.54 -14.49 18.47
C SER A 68 3.40 -12.98 18.69
N ALA A 69 4.16 -12.41 19.62
CA ALA A 69 4.18 -10.97 19.86
C ALA A 69 4.76 -10.20 18.66
N MET A 70 5.85 -10.69 18.06
CA MET A 70 6.43 -10.12 16.83
C MET A 70 5.44 -10.18 15.67
N ALA A 71 4.78 -11.33 15.44
CA ALA A 71 3.81 -11.48 14.37
C ALA A 71 2.62 -10.53 14.54
N LYS A 72 2.05 -10.44 15.74
CA LYS A 72 0.96 -9.49 16.03
C LYS A 72 1.41 -8.05 15.81
N TYR A 73 2.60 -7.69 16.28
CA TYR A 73 3.15 -6.34 16.16
C TYR A 73 3.31 -5.94 14.69
N VAL A 74 3.97 -6.80 13.90
CA VAL A 74 4.25 -6.55 12.48
C VAL A 74 2.94 -6.52 11.69
N ALA A 75 2.06 -7.50 11.85
CA ALA A 75 0.80 -7.57 11.12
C ALA A 75 -0.07 -6.32 11.36
N GLY A 76 -0.22 -5.87 12.60
CA GLY A 76 -1.04 -4.70 12.92
C GLY A 76 -0.47 -3.37 12.41
N ARG A 77 0.86 -3.20 12.44
CA ARG A 77 1.50 -2.00 11.87
C ARG A 77 1.44 -1.99 10.35
N ASN A 78 1.73 -3.13 9.73
CA ASN A 78 1.76 -3.26 8.28
C ASN A 78 0.35 -3.12 7.69
N ALA A 79 -0.68 -3.67 8.33
CA ALA A 79 -2.07 -3.49 7.89
C ALA A 79 -2.48 -2.00 7.87
N ALA A 80 -2.08 -1.22 8.88
CA ALA A 80 -2.36 0.21 8.91
C ALA A 80 -1.61 0.98 7.81
N ALA A 81 -0.34 0.67 7.58
CA ALA A 81 0.43 1.28 6.50
C ALA A 81 -0.12 0.93 5.11
N VAL A 82 -0.48 -0.34 4.87
CA VAL A 82 -1.10 -0.78 3.61
C VAL A 82 -2.43 -0.05 3.37
N ALA A 83 -3.26 0.10 4.40
CA ALA A 83 -4.52 0.83 4.27
C ALA A 83 -4.30 2.34 3.97
N ASP A 84 -3.27 2.95 4.56
CA ASP A 84 -2.86 4.32 4.26
C ASP A 84 -2.41 4.49 2.80
N HIS A 85 -1.57 3.57 2.29
CA HIS A 85 -1.18 3.56 0.87
C HIS A 85 -2.39 3.43 -0.07
N CYS A 86 -3.39 2.60 0.27
CA CYS A 86 -4.64 2.50 -0.50
C CYS A 86 -5.37 3.84 -0.59
N VAL A 87 -5.50 4.56 0.54
CA VAL A 87 -6.12 5.89 0.56
C VAL A 87 -5.33 6.86 -0.32
N GLN A 88 -4.00 6.85 -0.18
CA GLN A 88 -3.11 7.75 -0.93
C GLN A 88 -3.14 7.51 -2.45
N ILE A 89 -3.22 6.25 -2.90
CA ILE A 89 -3.38 5.89 -4.32
C ILE A 89 -4.73 6.42 -4.87
N LEU A 90 -5.80 6.32 -4.09
CA LEU A 90 -7.12 6.80 -4.50
C LEU A 90 -7.26 8.33 -4.41
N GLY A 91 -6.36 9.00 -3.69
CA GLY A 91 -6.44 10.42 -3.38
C GLY A 91 -7.67 10.72 -2.51
N GLY A 92 -8.34 11.86 -2.75
CA GLY A 92 -9.54 12.24 -1.98
C GLY A 92 -10.67 11.21 -2.01
N ARG A 93 -10.75 10.38 -3.06
CA ARG A 93 -11.71 9.26 -3.15
C ARG A 93 -11.47 8.20 -2.08
N GLY A 94 -10.23 8.01 -1.64
CA GLY A 94 -9.86 7.04 -0.61
C GLY A 94 -10.47 7.35 0.77
N LEU A 95 -10.90 8.60 0.99
CA LEU A 95 -11.59 9.04 2.22
C LEU A 95 -13.12 8.97 2.10
N SER A 96 -13.65 8.56 0.95
CA SER A 96 -15.08 8.42 0.73
C SER A 96 -15.56 7.01 1.07
N THR A 97 -16.71 6.92 1.74
CA THR A 97 -17.39 5.66 2.07
C THR A 97 -17.82 4.84 0.84
N HIS A 98 -17.77 5.43 -0.36
CA HIS A 98 -17.98 4.71 -1.62
C HIS A 98 -16.85 3.73 -1.97
N TYR A 99 -15.66 3.89 -1.36
CA TYR A 99 -14.50 3.04 -1.61
C TYR A 99 -14.11 2.28 -0.35
N ALA A 100 -13.77 0.99 -0.51
CA ALA A 100 -13.40 0.13 0.61
C ALA A 100 -12.16 0.61 1.39
N ALA A 101 -11.29 1.41 0.75
CA ALA A 101 -10.09 1.96 1.39
C ALA A 101 -10.40 2.75 2.66
N GLU A 102 -11.49 3.53 2.67
CA GLU A 102 -11.93 4.31 3.83
C GLU A 102 -12.20 3.40 5.04
N ARG A 103 -12.98 2.34 4.81
CA ARG A 103 -13.32 1.37 5.85
C ARG A 103 -12.08 0.68 6.37
N HIS A 104 -11.22 0.18 5.48
CA HIS A 104 -10.01 -0.51 5.87
C HIS A 104 -9.03 0.39 6.62
N PHE A 105 -8.94 1.68 6.26
CA PHE A 105 -8.12 2.64 6.98
C PHE A 105 -8.58 2.83 8.43
N ARG A 106 -9.89 3.00 8.65
CA ARG A 106 -10.45 3.07 10.01
C ARG A 106 -10.23 1.78 10.79
N ASP A 107 -10.58 0.64 10.18
CA ASP A 107 -10.57 -0.65 10.86
C ASP A 107 -9.13 -1.09 11.20
N ALA A 108 -8.15 -0.78 10.34
CA ALA A 108 -6.75 -1.13 10.56
C ALA A 108 -6.16 -0.52 11.84
N ARG A 109 -6.66 0.64 12.31
CA ARG A 109 -6.22 1.22 13.60
C ARG A 109 -6.57 0.33 14.78
N GLY A 110 -7.70 -0.39 14.73
CA GLY A 110 -8.13 -1.31 15.79
C GLY A 110 -7.14 -2.46 16.03
N THR A 111 -6.45 -2.91 14.98
CA THR A 111 -5.47 -4.01 15.05
C THR A 111 -4.28 -3.70 15.98
N GLN A 112 -3.98 -2.42 16.20
CA GLN A 112 -2.91 -1.95 17.06
C GLN A 112 -3.33 -1.81 18.53
N ILE A 113 -4.62 -2.01 18.82
CA ILE A 113 -5.24 -1.80 20.14
C ILE A 113 -5.69 -3.14 20.72
N TYR A 114 -6.54 -3.87 19.99
CA TYR A 114 -7.14 -5.13 20.46
C TYR A 114 -6.11 -6.26 20.52
N GLY A 115 -6.33 -7.25 21.39
CA GLY A 115 -5.40 -8.37 21.55
C GLY A 115 -3.99 -7.95 22.01
N GLY A 116 -3.90 -6.90 22.84
CA GLY A 116 -2.66 -6.36 23.42
C GLY A 116 -2.03 -5.24 22.59
N VAL A 117 -2.12 -4.00 23.07
CA VAL A 117 -1.65 -2.79 22.36
C VAL A 117 -0.20 -2.91 21.87
N THR A 118 0.12 -2.18 20.81
CA THR A 118 1.44 -2.20 20.14
C THR A 118 2.62 -2.07 21.12
N ASP A 119 2.54 -1.19 22.12
CA ASP A 119 3.62 -0.98 23.08
C ASP A 119 3.80 -2.15 24.06
N ILE A 120 2.72 -2.86 24.39
CA ILE A 120 2.81 -4.09 25.19
C ILE A 120 3.52 -5.18 24.40
N GLN A 121 3.25 -5.30 23.10
CA GLN A 121 3.98 -6.26 22.25
C GLN A 121 5.47 -5.92 22.19
N LYS A 122 5.82 -4.64 21.99
CA LYS A 122 7.23 -4.19 22.03
C LYS A 122 7.90 -4.53 23.35
N ARG A 123 7.24 -4.24 24.48
CA ARG A 123 7.76 -4.55 25.82
C ARG A 123 7.97 -6.04 26.01
N LEU A 124 7.05 -6.87 25.55
CA LEU A 124 7.15 -8.32 25.65
C LEU A 124 8.31 -8.86 24.80
N ILE A 125 8.45 -8.37 23.57
CA ILE A 125 9.59 -8.72 22.70
C ILE A 125 10.91 -8.32 23.38
N GLY A 126 11.00 -7.09 23.91
CA GLY A 126 12.17 -6.60 24.62
C GLY A 126 12.51 -7.44 25.85
N HIS A 127 11.52 -7.86 26.63
CA HIS A 127 11.70 -8.75 27.78
C HIS A 127 12.35 -10.08 27.39
N TYR A 128 11.89 -10.70 26.28
CA TYR A 128 12.49 -11.95 25.82
C TYR A 128 13.88 -11.76 25.21
N LEU A 129 14.14 -10.64 24.54
CA LEU A 129 15.48 -10.32 24.04
C LEU A 129 16.49 -10.19 25.19
N LEU A 130 16.13 -9.50 26.27
CA LEU A 130 17.03 -9.36 27.42
C LEU A 130 17.36 -10.71 28.07
N LYS A 131 16.37 -11.60 28.18
CA LYS A 131 16.58 -12.97 28.67
C LYS A 131 17.46 -13.83 27.78
N GLU A 132 17.44 -13.61 26.47
CA GLU A 132 18.27 -14.36 25.50
C GLU A 132 19.75 -13.93 25.53
N HIS A 133 20.04 -12.77 26.11
CA HIS A 133 21.38 -12.18 26.20
C HIS A 133 21.90 -12.10 27.64
N ASP A 134 21.32 -12.88 28.57
CA ASP A 134 21.70 -12.93 30.00
C ASP A 134 21.73 -11.54 30.67
N ALA A 135 20.95 -10.59 30.17
CA ALA A 135 20.84 -9.23 30.70
C ALA A 135 19.74 -9.09 31.77
N LEU A 136 19.05 -10.20 32.09
CA LEU A 136 18.03 -10.39 33.14
C LEU A 136 18.05 -11.85 33.60
#